data_AF-A0A454CUB3-F1
#
_entry.id   AF-A0A454CUB3-F1
#
_cell.length_a   1.000
_cell.length_b   1.000
_cell.length_c   1.000
_cell.angle_alpha   90.00
_cell.angle_beta   90.00
_cell.angle_gamma   90.00
#
_symmetry.space_group_name_H-M   'P 1'
#
loop_
_entity.id
_entity.type
_entity.pdbx_description
1 polymer ?
#
loop_
_entity_poly.entity_id
_entity_poly.type
_entity_poly.pdbx_seq_one_letter_code
_entity_poly.pdbx_strand_id
1 'polypeptide(L)'
;KEGKSKDEIVDYMIARYGNFVTYNPPFTFATAILWLGPLAVVLGGFGLIVLRSRKSKAKAVQASNEQWDEEKEARLKSLLDEENNGDKK
;
A
#
# COMPACT_ATOMS: atom_id res chain seq x y z
N LYS A 1 55.13 -23.76 -5.21
CA LYS A 1 53.66 -23.69 -5.38
C LYS A 1 53.21 -22.50 -4.55
N GLU A 2 52.77 -21.42 -5.17
CA GLU A 2 52.15 -20.32 -4.44
C GLU A 2 50.91 -20.89 -3.75
N GLY A 3 50.98 -21.03 -2.43
CA GLY A 3 49.90 -21.56 -1.61
C GLY A 3 48.83 -20.49 -1.47
N LYS A 4 48.09 -20.20 -2.55
CA LYS A 4 46.94 -19.30 -2.48
C LYS A 4 45.91 -19.89 -1.54
N SER A 5 45.28 -19.03 -0.76
CA SER A 5 44.16 -19.43 0.09
C SER A 5 43.01 -19.95 -0.78
N LYS A 6 42.17 -20.82 -0.20
CA LYS A 6 40.99 -21.36 -0.92
C LYS A 6 40.09 -20.23 -1.43
N ASP A 7 39.94 -19.17 -0.64
CA ASP A 7 39.09 -18.03 -0.95
C ASP A 7 39.62 -17.23 -2.15
N GLU A 8 40.94 -16.99 -2.24
CA GLU A 8 41.54 -16.34 -3.42
C GLU A 8 41.37 -17.15 -4.71
N ILE A 9 41.41 -18.48 -4.62
CA ILE A 9 41.18 -19.35 -5.79
C ILE A 9 39.72 -19.23 -6.22
N VAL A 10 38.79 -19.27 -5.27
CA VAL A 10 37.35 -19.13 -5.56
C VAL A 10 37.06 -17.76 -6.19
N ASP A 11 37.59 -16.68 -5.63
CA ASP A 11 37.41 -15.33 -6.16
C ASP A 11 38.00 -15.18 -7.57
N TYR A 12 39.19 -15.74 -7.82
CA TYR A 12 39.78 -15.75 -9.16
C TYR A 12 38.90 -16.51 -10.17
N MET A 13 38.36 -17.66 -9.77
CA MET A 13 37.46 -18.44 -10.62
C MET A 13 36.15 -17.69 -10.87
N ILE A 14 35.59 -17.02 -9.86
CA ILE A 14 34.38 -16.19 -10.02
C ILE A 14 34.65 -15.01 -10.96
N ALA A 15 35.80 -14.34 -10.84
CA ALA A 15 36.15 -13.22 -11.71
C ALA A 15 36.31 -13.64 -13.20
N ARG A 16 36.79 -14.86 -13.45
CA ARG A 16 37.04 -15.37 -14.81
C ARG A 16 35.82 -16.06 -15.45
N TYR A 17 35.04 -16.78 -14.66
CA TYR A 17 34.00 -17.69 -15.14
C TYR A 17 32.61 -17.41 -14.53
N GLY A 18 32.50 -16.45 -13.62
CA GLY A 18 31.28 -16.10 -12.91
C GLY A 18 30.97 -17.00 -11.72
N ASN A 19 29.83 -16.73 -11.06
CA ASN A 19 29.41 -17.41 -9.83
C ASN A 19 28.99 -18.88 -10.01
N PHE A 20 29.08 -19.44 -11.22
CA PHE A 20 28.65 -20.82 -11.54
C PHE A 20 29.69 -21.89 -11.22
N VAL A 21 30.90 -21.50 -10.84
CA VAL A 21 32.01 -22.43 -10.58
C VAL A 21 31.93 -23.07 -9.18
N THR A 22 31.22 -22.41 -8.25
CA THR A 22 31.10 -22.87 -6.87
C THR A 22 29.71 -23.45 -6.60
N TYR A 23 29.66 -24.56 -5.86
CA TYR A 23 28.40 -25.15 -5.37
C TYR A 23 27.71 -24.31 -4.30
N ASN A 24 28.43 -23.34 -3.72
CA ASN A 24 27.92 -22.47 -2.68
C ASN A 24 27.86 -21.03 -3.24
N PRO A 25 26.85 -20.71 -4.06
CA PRO A 25 26.74 -19.39 -4.67
C PRO A 25 26.59 -18.33 -3.57
N PRO A 26 27.38 -17.25 -3.58
CA PRO A 26 27.27 -16.20 -2.59
C PRO A 26 25.89 -15.53 -2.68
N PHE A 27 25.36 -15.07 -1.55
CA PHE A 27 24.13 -14.28 -1.55
C PHE A 27 24.43 -12.91 -2.17
N THR A 28 23.97 -12.69 -3.39
CA THR A 28 24.21 -11.46 -4.15
C THR A 28 23.04 -10.49 -4.02
N PHE A 29 23.29 -9.21 -4.28
CA PHE A 29 22.25 -8.20 -4.36
C PHE A 29 21.21 -8.52 -5.46
N ALA A 30 21.65 -9.12 -6.57
CA ALA A 30 20.78 -9.55 -7.66
C ALA A 30 19.80 -10.65 -7.20
N THR A 31 20.29 -11.66 -6.48
CA THR A 31 19.42 -12.69 -5.89
C THR A 31 18.45 -12.09 -4.88
N ALA A 32 18.88 -11.11 -4.07
CA ALA A 32 17.98 -10.44 -3.14
C ALA A 32 16.84 -9.70 -3.86
N ILE A 33 17.14 -8.94 -4.93
CA ILE A 33 16.12 -8.27 -5.74
C ILE A 33 15.17 -9.28 -6.41
N LEU A 34 15.69 -10.41 -6.91
CA LEU A 34 14.86 -11.42 -7.55
C LEU A 34 13.75 -11.94 -6.62
N TRP A 35 14.04 -12.09 -5.33
CA TRP A 35 13.08 -12.56 -4.34
C TRP A 35 12.26 -11.43 -3.70
N LEU A 36 12.90 -10.31 -3.35
CA LEU A 36 12.25 -9.18 -2.69
C LEU A 36 11.45 -8.30 -3.65
N GLY A 37 11.83 -8.25 -4.93
CA GLY A 37 11.15 -7.45 -5.95
C GLY A 37 9.67 -7.80 -6.10
N PRO A 38 9.31 -9.07 -6.37
CA PRO A 38 7.92 -9.50 -6.42
C PRO A 38 7.15 -9.21 -5.13
N LEU A 39 7.76 -9.47 -3.96
CA LEU A 39 7.13 -9.22 -2.67
C LEU A 39 6.89 -7.72 -2.45
N ALA A 40 7.85 -6.87 -2.80
CA ALA A 40 7.72 -5.42 -2.71
C ALA A 40 6.62 -4.88 -3.62
N VAL A 41 6.47 -5.42 -4.84
CA VAL A 41 5.36 -5.06 -5.74
C VAL A 41 4.01 -5.43 -5.14
N VAL A 42 3.87 -6.63 -4.57
CA VAL A 42 2.62 -7.06 -3.94
C VAL A 42 2.28 -6.19 -2.73
N LEU A 43 3.22 -5.97 -1.82
CA LEU A 43 3.01 -5.17 -0.62
C LEU A 43 2.75 -3.69 -0.96
N GLY A 44 3.51 -3.14 -1.90
CA GLY A 44 3.34 -1.77 -2.38
C GLY A 44 2.00 -1.58 -3.08
N GLY A 45 1.64 -2.49 -4.00
CA GLY A 45 0.37 -2.46 -4.71
C GLY A 45 -0.82 -2.60 -3.77
N PHE A 46 -0.77 -3.56 -2.83
CA PHE A 46 -1.79 -3.73 -1.81
C PHE A 46 -1.94 -2.50 -0.92
N GLY A 47 -0.81 -1.92 -0.46
CA GLY A 47 -0.80 -0.69 0.33
C GLY A 47 -1.44 0.48 -0.40
N LEU A 48 -1.15 0.67 -1.69
CA LEU A 48 -1.76 1.70 -2.53
C LEU A 48 -3.28 1.50 -2.69
N ILE A 49 -3.72 0.27 -2.92
CA ILE A 49 -5.16 -0.06 -3.02
C ILE A 49 -5.89 0.28 -1.71
N VAL A 50 -5.34 -0.13 -0.57
CA VAL A 50 -5.92 0.15 0.75
C VAL A 50 -5.97 1.65 1.03
N LEU A 51 -4.87 2.37 0.78
CA LEU A 51 -4.80 3.81 1.00
C LEU A 51 -5.81 4.57 0.13
N ARG A 52 -5.93 4.18 -1.15
CA ARG A 52 -6.89 4.78 -2.08
C ARG A 52 -8.34 4.45 -1.70
N SER A 53 -8.63 3.22 -1.30
CA SER A 53 -9.95 2.80 -0.83
C SER A 53 -10.40 3.57 0.41
N ARG A 54 -9.49 3.79 1.37
CA ARG A 54 -9.79 4.57 2.58
C ARG A 54 -10.15 6.03 2.27
N LYS A 55 -9.44 6.67 1.33
CA LYS A 55 -9.78 8.03 0.89
C LYS A 55 -11.16 8.10 0.21
N SER A 56 -11.50 7.12 -0.62
CA SER A 56 -12.81 7.09 -1.29
C SER A 56 -13.97 6.86 -0.31
N LYS A 57 -13.78 6.02 0.72
CA LYS A 57 -14.81 5.79 1.74
C LYS A 57 -15.04 7.02 2.63
N ALA A 58 -13.99 7.73 3.03
CA ALA A 58 -14.15 8.95 3.83
C ALA A 58 -14.98 10.01 3.10
N LYS A 59 -14.72 10.19 1.79
CA LYS A 59 -15.47 11.14 0.95
C LYS A 59 -16.92 10.71 0.74
N ALA A 60 -17.18 9.42 0.56
CA ALA A 60 -18.54 8.90 0.42
C ALA A 60 -19.36 9.03 1.72
N VAL A 61 -18.74 8.80 2.88
CA VAL A 61 -19.39 8.96 4.19
C VAL A 61 -19.69 10.43 4.51
N GLN A 62 -18.79 11.35 4.15
CA GLN A 62 -19.05 12.79 4.28
C GLN A 62 -20.22 13.25 3.40
N ALA A 63 -20.21 12.87 2.13
CA ALA A 63 -21.31 13.22 1.22
C ALA A 63 -22.67 12.64 1.66
N SER A 64 -22.70 11.42 2.22
CA SER A 64 -23.94 10.84 2.74
C SER A 64 -24.45 11.52 4.01
N ASN A 65 -23.54 12.01 4.86
CA ASN A 65 -23.92 12.73 6.08
C ASN A 65 -24.46 14.13 5.74
N GLU A 66 -23.80 14.86 4.83
CA GLU A 66 -24.25 16.18 4.38
C GLU A 66 -25.67 16.11 3.79
N GLN A 67 -25.94 15.12 2.93
CA GLN A 67 -27.28 14.93 2.36
C GLN A 67 -28.36 14.61 3.41
N TRP A 68 -28.00 13.85 4.45
CA TRP A 68 -28.93 13.50 5.53
C TRP A 68 -29.19 14.68 6.48
N ASP A 69 -28.19 15.54 6.70
CA ASP A 69 -28.34 16.76 7.50
C ASP A 69 -29.30 17.75 6.82
N GLU A 70 -29.17 17.95 5.49
CA GLU A 70 -30.08 18.81 4.71
C GLU A 70 -31.55 18.33 4.76
N GLU A 71 -31.80 17.03 4.63
CA GLU A 71 -33.15 16.46 4.68
C GLU A 71 -33.82 16.68 6.04
N LYS A 72 -33.03 16.59 7.12
CA LYS A 72 -33.51 16.83 8.47
C LYS A 72 -33.83 18.28 8.76
N GLU A 73 -33.01 19.21 8.29
CA GLU A 73 -33.28 20.64 8.44
C GLU A 73 -34.56 21.03 7.70
N ALA A 74 -34.77 20.51 6.49
CA ALA A 74 -36.00 20.75 5.73
C ALA A 74 -37.25 20.25 6.49
N ARG A 75 -37.17 19.03 7.07
CA ARG A 75 -38.26 18.45 7.87
C ARG A 75 -38.51 19.22 9.17
N LEU A 76 -37.45 19.68 9.84
CA LEU A 76 -37.59 20.49 11.05
C LEU A 76 -38.29 21.80 10.74
N LYS A 77 -37.92 22.46 9.64
CA LYS A 77 -38.54 23.71 9.21
C LYS A 77 -40.03 23.54 8.90
N SER A 78 -40.43 22.46 8.22
CA SER A 78 -41.85 22.21 7.96
C SER A 78 -42.65 21.98 9.24
N LEU A 79 -42.08 21.28 10.22
CA LEU A 79 -42.73 21.05 11.51
C LEU A 79 -42.85 22.34 12.33
N LEU A 80 -41.82 23.19 12.29
CA LEU A 80 -41.81 24.48 12.99
C LEU A 80 -42.81 25.48 12.37
N ASP A 81 -42.95 25.46 11.04
CA ASP A 81 -43.97 26.26 10.34
C ASP A 81 -45.40 25.74 10.63
N GLU A 82 -45.59 24.42 10.73
CA GLU A 82 -46.87 23.80 11.08
C GLU A 82 -47.29 24.16 12.52
N GLU A 83 -46.37 24.08 13.48
CA GLU A 83 -46.58 24.49 14.88
C GLU A 83 -46.94 25.98 14.99
N ASN A 84 -46.17 26.87 14.36
CA ASN A 84 -46.39 28.32 14.38
C ASN A 84 -47.71 28.74 13.72
N ASN A 85 -48.19 27.99 12.73
CA ASN A 85 -49.48 28.25 12.08
C ASN A 85 -50.67 27.68 12.89
N GLY A 86 -50.45 26.62 13.68
CA GLY A 86 -51.45 26.05 14.59
C GLY A 86 -51.78 26.97 15.77
N ASP A 87 -50.79 27.69 16.31
CA ASP A 87 -50.95 28.60 17.45
C ASP A 87 -51.62 29.95 17.11
N LYS A 88 -51.75 30.29 15.82
CA LYS A 88 -52.38 31.56 15.37
C LYS A 88 -53.90 31.47 15.15
N LYS A 89 -54.54 30.34 15.45
CA LYS A 89 -55.99 30.13 15.31
C LYS A 89 -56.74 30.17 16.63
#